data_AF-A0A6A4DCD8-F1
#
_entry.id   AF-A0A6A4DCD8-F1
#
_cell.length_a   1.000
_cell.length_b   1.000
_cell.length_c   1.000
_cell.angle_alpha   90.00
_cell.angle_beta   90.00
_cell.angle_gamma   90.00
#
_symmetry.space_group_name_H-M   'P 1'
#
loop_
_entity.id
_entity.type
_entity.pdbx_description
1 polymer ?
#
loop_
_entity_poly.entity_id
_entity_poly.type
_entity_poly.pdbx_seq_one_letter_code
_entity_poly.pdbx_strand_id
1 'polypeptide(L)'
;FATKEELFKWLQAEKFNPAHWGAFTLENCLQVDYKEFTFATAAGHAKKVGISAVLIDLETFVLKSKDAAALREGLTTYCKQNELAFLVVMTMFMTADEQRHRQLLFFQECGDDTKHCVVFFDKEASLPLEILKLPETHRDEHVAAFNQLNTAASRKQAAPLIQRALVEPVVKL
;
A
#
# COMPACT_ATOMS: atom_id res chain seq x y z
N PHE A 1 -3.16 0.04 -38.90
CA PHE A 1 -3.54 -0.11 -37.47
C PHE A 1 -2.54 -1.06 -36.83
N ALA A 2 -2.12 -0.80 -35.58
CA ALA A 2 -1.23 -1.70 -34.86
C ALA A 2 -1.90 -3.07 -34.65
N THR A 3 -1.12 -4.14 -34.61
CA THR A 3 -1.59 -5.47 -34.22
C THR A 3 -1.98 -5.49 -32.73
N LYS A 4 -2.74 -6.50 -32.31
CA LYS A 4 -3.15 -6.64 -30.91
C LYS A 4 -1.94 -6.76 -29.98
N GLU A 5 -0.91 -7.48 -30.42
CA GLU A 5 0.32 -7.72 -29.69
C GLU A 5 1.14 -6.43 -29.53
N GLU A 6 1.25 -5.63 -30.59
CA GLU A 6 1.92 -4.32 -30.55
C GLU A 6 1.18 -3.35 -29.63
N LEU A 7 -0.16 -3.30 -29.73
CA LEU A 7 -0.99 -2.48 -28.86
C LEU A 7 -0.86 -2.90 -27.40
N PHE A 8 -0.85 -4.20 -27.12
CA PHE A 8 -0.66 -4.72 -25.76
C PHE A 8 0.70 -4.34 -25.20
N LYS A 9 1.79 -4.53 -25.97
CA LYS A 9 3.14 -4.15 -25.55
C LYS A 9 3.24 -2.65 -25.26
N TRP A 10 2.66 -1.81 -26.12
CA TRP A 10 2.65 -0.37 -25.91
C TRP A 10 1.88 0.02 -24.64
N LEU A 11 0.64 -0.48 -24.47
CA LEU A 11 -0.15 -0.21 -23.26
C LEU A 11 0.54 -0.71 -21.98
N GLN A 12 1.18 -1.88 -22.05
CA GLN A 12 1.95 -2.42 -20.94
C GLN A 12 3.14 -1.53 -20.61
N ALA A 13 3.88 -1.03 -21.60
CA ALA A 13 4.98 -0.10 -21.39
C ALA A 13 4.50 1.23 -20.79
N GLU A 14 3.42 1.82 -21.31
CA GLU A 14 2.90 3.09 -20.79
C GLU A 14 2.41 2.99 -19.35
N LYS A 15 1.90 1.82 -18.94
CA LYS A 15 1.46 1.55 -17.57
C LYS A 15 2.60 1.67 -16.54
N PHE A 16 3.82 1.30 -16.91
CA PHE A 16 5.01 1.37 -16.05
C PHE A 16 5.93 2.54 -16.38
N ASN A 17 5.48 3.47 -17.23
CA ASN A 17 6.31 4.57 -17.71
C ASN A 17 6.80 5.44 -16.55
N PRO A 18 8.12 5.48 -16.26
CA PRO A 18 8.66 6.22 -15.12
C PRO A 18 8.41 7.72 -15.22
N ALA A 19 8.30 8.29 -16.42
CA ALA A 19 8.02 9.71 -16.61
C ALA A 19 6.59 10.06 -16.16
N HIS A 20 5.62 9.18 -16.44
CA HIS A 20 4.23 9.36 -16.00
C HIS A 20 4.13 9.30 -14.48
N TRP A 21 4.70 8.25 -13.87
CA TRP A 21 4.73 8.13 -12.42
C TRP A 21 5.56 9.24 -11.78
N GLY A 22 6.62 9.72 -12.44
CA GLY A 22 7.42 10.87 -12.03
C GLY A 22 6.63 12.17 -11.91
N ALA A 23 5.71 12.43 -12.84
CA ALA A 23 4.86 13.61 -12.84
C ALA A 23 3.70 13.56 -11.83
N PHE A 24 3.34 12.37 -11.34
CA PHE A 24 2.27 12.23 -10.35
C PHE A 24 2.67 12.79 -8.99
N THR A 25 1.72 13.52 -8.39
CA THR A 25 1.76 13.87 -6.96
C THR A 25 1.52 12.63 -6.09
N LEU A 26 1.73 12.77 -4.78
CA LEU A 26 1.37 11.73 -3.81
C LEU A 26 -0.11 11.30 -3.96
N GLU A 27 -1.02 12.28 -4.05
CA GLU A 27 -2.46 12.03 -4.17
C GLU A 27 -2.80 11.32 -5.49
N ASN A 28 -2.20 11.72 -6.61
CA ASN A 28 -2.41 11.04 -7.88
C ASN A 28 -2.01 9.56 -7.78
N CYS A 29 -0.87 9.27 -7.15
CA CYS A 29 -0.44 7.88 -6.95
C CYS A 29 -1.46 7.09 -6.13
N LEU A 30 -2.06 7.69 -5.10
CA LEU A 30 -3.06 7.04 -4.27
C LEU A 30 -4.37 6.75 -5.00
N GLN A 31 -4.79 7.61 -5.94
CA GLN A 31 -6.11 7.54 -6.58
C GLN A 31 -6.18 6.62 -7.80
N VAL A 32 -5.11 6.49 -8.58
CA VAL A 32 -5.12 5.86 -9.92
C VAL A 32 -5.68 4.44 -9.93
N ASP A 33 -5.30 3.61 -8.97
CA ASP A 33 -5.87 2.27 -8.76
C ASP A 33 -6.23 2.09 -7.28
N TYR A 34 -7.18 2.90 -6.83
CA TYR A 34 -7.73 2.87 -5.47
C TYR A 34 -8.92 1.92 -5.35
N LYS A 35 -9.00 1.23 -4.21
CA LYS A 35 -10.22 0.55 -3.77
C LYS A 35 -10.45 0.77 -2.29
N GLU A 36 -11.72 0.85 -1.96
CA GLU A 36 -12.19 1.03 -0.60
C GLU A 36 -12.97 -0.19 -0.15
N PHE A 37 -12.82 -0.53 1.13
CA PHE A 37 -13.51 -1.65 1.76
C PHE A 37 -14.06 -1.23 3.12
N THR A 38 -15.24 -1.72 3.45
CA THR A 38 -15.82 -1.59 4.79
C THR A 38 -15.81 -2.95 5.45
N PHE A 39 -15.00 -3.11 6.50
CA PHE A 39 -14.84 -4.36 7.23
C PHE A 39 -15.49 -4.28 8.61
N ALA A 40 -16.21 -5.32 9.00
CA ALA A 40 -16.63 -5.49 10.38
C ALA A 40 -15.42 -5.85 11.26
N THR A 41 -15.41 -5.35 12.50
CA THR A 41 -14.40 -5.66 13.52
C THR A 41 -14.94 -6.68 14.52
N ALA A 42 -14.05 -7.26 15.34
CA ALA A 42 -14.43 -8.14 16.45
C ALA A 42 -15.49 -7.52 17.40
N ALA A 43 -15.46 -6.19 17.57
CA ALA A 43 -16.41 -5.44 18.39
C ALA A 43 -17.74 -5.13 17.69
N GLY A 44 -17.94 -5.59 16.45
CA GLY A 44 -19.15 -5.32 15.65
C GLY A 44 -19.19 -3.94 14.99
N HIS A 45 -18.16 -3.10 15.17
CA HIS A 45 -18.05 -1.82 14.48
C HIS A 45 -17.49 -1.99 13.06
N ALA A 46 -17.94 -1.15 12.13
CA ALA A 46 -17.41 -1.10 10.77
C ALA A 46 -16.19 -0.17 10.68
N LYS A 47 -15.15 -0.59 9.97
CA LYS A 47 -13.97 0.22 9.63
C LYS A 47 -13.80 0.33 8.13
N LYS A 48 -13.61 1.56 7.66
CA LYS A 48 -13.36 1.90 6.26
C LYS A 48 -11.86 1.88 5.98
N VAL A 49 -11.43 1.07 5.03
CA VAL A 49 -10.01 0.83 4.72
C VAL A 49 -9.77 1.11 3.24
N GLY A 50 -8.80 1.97 2.95
CA GLY A 50 -8.34 2.26 1.60
C GLY A 50 -7.16 1.37 1.21
N ILE A 51 -7.15 0.88 -0.03
CA ILE A 51 -6.01 0.14 -0.60
C ILE A 51 -5.68 0.66 -2.00
N SER A 52 -4.59 1.43 -2.10
CA SER A 52 -4.05 1.95 -3.35
C SER A 52 -3.02 0.99 -3.94
N ALA A 53 -3.14 0.67 -5.22
CA ALA A 53 -2.11 -0.04 -5.96
C ALA A 53 -1.26 0.96 -6.77
N VAL A 54 0.06 0.93 -6.57
CA VAL A 54 1.01 1.89 -7.13
C VAL A 54 2.10 1.14 -7.90
N LEU A 55 2.54 1.64 -9.06
CA LEU A 55 3.47 0.91 -9.95
C LEU A 55 4.90 1.42 -9.94
N ILE A 56 5.29 2.04 -8.82
CA ILE A 56 6.65 2.44 -8.46
C ILE A 56 6.94 1.86 -7.06
N ASP A 57 8.22 1.71 -6.71
CA ASP A 57 8.61 1.27 -5.37
C ASP A 57 8.21 2.30 -4.28
N LEU A 58 8.25 1.86 -3.01
CA LEU A 58 7.85 2.69 -1.87
C LEU A 58 8.79 3.86 -1.63
N GLU A 59 10.09 3.73 -1.94
CA GLU A 59 11.04 4.83 -1.79
C GLU A 59 10.66 5.98 -2.73
N THR A 60 10.46 5.67 -4.01
CA THR A 60 10.00 6.63 -5.03
C THR A 60 8.63 7.21 -4.68
N PHE A 61 7.73 6.40 -4.10
CA PHE A 61 6.41 6.86 -3.65
C PHE A 61 6.50 7.84 -2.47
N VAL A 62 7.28 7.55 -1.42
CA VAL A 62 7.39 8.45 -0.26
C VAL A 62 8.10 9.75 -0.62
N LEU A 63 9.05 9.70 -1.56
CA LEU A 63 9.75 10.87 -2.10
C LEU A 63 8.85 11.77 -2.98
N LYS A 64 7.57 11.42 -3.18
CA LYS A 64 6.55 12.36 -3.68
C LYS A 64 6.25 13.47 -2.68
N SER A 65 6.63 13.28 -1.43
CA SER A 65 6.62 14.29 -0.38
C SER A 65 8.03 14.81 -0.13
N LYS A 66 8.11 15.99 0.49
CA LYS A 66 9.40 16.63 0.78
C LYS A 66 10.15 15.93 1.93
N ASP A 67 9.42 15.50 2.94
CA ASP A 67 9.91 14.90 4.18
C ASP A 67 8.80 14.08 4.87
N ALA A 68 9.13 13.47 6.00
CA ALA A 68 8.21 12.68 6.83
C ALA A 68 6.94 13.44 7.24
N ALA A 69 7.07 14.73 7.59
CA ALA A 69 5.93 15.53 8.04
C ALA A 69 4.96 15.80 6.88
N ALA A 70 5.48 16.18 5.71
CA ALA A 70 4.67 16.36 4.50
C ALA A 70 4.06 15.03 4.00
N LEU A 71 4.78 13.91 4.15
CA LEU A 71 4.24 12.58 3.84
C LEU A 71 3.05 12.27 4.76
N ARG A 72 3.24 12.37 6.07
CA ARG A 72 2.17 12.15 7.05
C ARG A 72 0.98 13.04 6.74
N GLU A 73 1.17 14.35 6.62
CA GLU A 73 0.08 15.29 6.33
C GLU A 73 -0.70 14.92 5.06
N GLY A 74 0.00 14.55 3.99
CA GLY A 74 -0.62 14.11 2.74
C GLY A 74 -1.47 12.84 2.90
N LEU A 75 -0.93 11.83 3.59
CA LEU A 75 -1.65 10.59 3.89
C LEU A 75 -2.82 10.82 4.85
N THR A 76 -2.65 11.65 5.89
CA THR A 76 -3.72 12.05 6.82
C THR A 76 -4.85 12.76 6.09
N THR A 77 -4.50 13.68 5.20
CA THR A 77 -5.48 14.44 4.40
C THR A 77 -6.28 13.52 3.50
N TYR A 78 -5.60 12.60 2.81
CA TYR A 78 -6.26 11.60 1.97
C TYR A 78 -7.19 10.69 2.79
N CYS A 79 -6.74 10.21 3.95
CA CYS A 79 -7.58 9.42 4.86
C CYS A 79 -8.80 10.19 5.34
N LYS A 80 -8.65 11.48 5.72
CA LYS A 80 -9.77 12.32 6.17
C LYS A 80 -10.79 12.56 5.06
N GLN A 81 -10.34 12.90 3.86
CA GLN A 81 -11.21 13.14 2.70
C GLN A 81 -12.05 11.92 2.33
N ASN A 82 -11.49 10.72 2.52
CA ASN A 82 -12.15 9.45 2.21
C ASN A 82 -12.74 8.75 3.46
N GLU A 83 -12.70 9.39 4.63
CA GLU A 83 -13.19 8.86 5.92
C GLU A 83 -12.58 7.50 6.32
N LEU A 84 -11.31 7.29 6.02
CA LEU A 84 -10.61 6.02 6.23
C LEU A 84 -10.13 5.89 7.67
N ALA A 85 -10.33 4.71 8.25
CA ALA A 85 -9.70 4.31 9.50
C ALA A 85 -8.18 4.15 9.32
N PHE A 86 -7.75 3.58 8.19
CA PHE A 86 -6.35 3.50 7.79
C PHE A 86 -6.24 3.24 6.27
N LEU A 87 -5.01 3.44 5.76
CA LEU A 87 -4.66 3.30 4.35
C LEU A 87 -3.56 2.26 4.18
N VAL A 88 -3.67 1.47 3.11
CA VAL A 88 -2.63 0.55 2.65
C VAL A 88 -2.20 0.93 1.25
N VAL A 89 -0.90 1.10 1.03
CA VAL A 89 -0.31 1.27 -0.30
C VAL A 89 0.40 -0.01 -0.68
N MET A 90 -0.04 -0.63 -1.77
CA MET A 90 0.58 -1.82 -2.34
C MET A 90 1.36 -1.43 -3.59
N THR A 91 2.68 -1.57 -3.55
CA THR A 91 3.49 -1.33 -4.75
C THR A 91 3.68 -2.59 -5.57
N MET A 92 3.87 -2.43 -6.88
CA MET A 92 4.39 -3.47 -7.75
C MET A 92 5.25 -2.87 -8.84
N PHE A 93 6.51 -3.27 -8.88
CA PHE A 93 7.48 -2.76 -9.82
C PHE A 93 8.39 -3.89 -10.32
N MET A 94 9.03 -3.64 -11.45
CA MET A 94 10.03 -4.53 -12.03
C MET A 94 11.41 -3.94 -11.77
N THR A 95 12.34 -4.75 -11.28
CA THR A 95 13.74 -4.39 -11.14
C THR A 95 14.50 -4.59 -12.46
N ALA A 96 15.74 -4.12 -12.53
CA ALA A 96 16.55 -4.18 -13.75
C ALA A 96 16.84 -5.60 -14.24
N ASP A 97 16.75 -6.59 -13.36
CA ASP A 97 16.85 -8.04 -13.63
C ASP A 97 15.50 -8.67 -14.00
N GLU A 98 14.50 -7.84 -14.34
CA GLU A 98 13.14 -8.24 -14.72
C GLU A 98 12.40 -9.05 -13.65
N GLN A 99 12.83 -8.96 -12.39
CA GLN A 99 12.10 -9.56 -11.29
C GLN A 99 10.97 -8.65 -10.81
N ARG A 100 9.83 -9.27 -10.50
CA ARG A 100 8.66 -8.57 -9.98
C ARG A 100 8.78 -8.46 -8.46
N HIS A 101 8.79 -7.23 -7.96
CA HIS A 101 8.77 -6.94 -6.54
C HIS A 101 7.44 -6.36 -6.10
N ARG A 102 7.12 -6.56 -4.82
CA ARG A 102 5.97 -5.95 -4.16
C ARG A 102 6.38 -5.44 -2.80
N GLN A 103 5.85 -4.29 -2.43
CA GLN A 103 6.01 -3.74 -1.10
C GLN A 103 4.66 -3.28 -0.57
N LEU A 104 4.59 -3.14 0.74
CA LEU A 104 3.40 -2.76 1.48
C LEU A 104 3.74 -1.63 2.42
N LEU A 105 2.93 -0.58 2.38
CA LEU A 105 2.96 0.48 3.37
C LEU A 105 1.60 0.53 4.06
N PHE A 106 1.62 0.50 5.38
CA PHE A 106 0.46 0.74 6.22
C PHE A 106 0.59 2.14 6.83
N PHE A 107 -0.49 2.90 6.76
CA PHE A 107 -0.59 4.23 7.36
C PHE A 107 -1.86 4.36 8.19
N GLN A 108 -1.72 4.81 9.43
CA GLN A 108 -2.84 5.12 10.32
C GLN A 108 -2.48 6.30 11.21
N GLU A 109 -3.30 7.35 11.17
CA GLU A 109 -3.07 8.55 11.99
C GLU A 109 -3.31 8.29 13.48
N CYS A 110 -4.36 7.53 13.81
CA CYS A 110 -4.75 7.26 15.20
C CYS A 110 -5.20 5.81 15.36
N GLY A 111 -4.72 5.14 16.41
CA GLY A 111 -5.07 3.75 16.73
C GLY A 111 -4.00 2.74 16.34
N ASP A 112 -4.32 1.45 16.48
CA ASP A 112 -3.35 0.34 16.34
C ASP A 112 -3.81 -0.74 15.35
N ASP A 113 -4.78 -0.47 14.48
CA ASP A 113 -5.33 -1.46 13.55
C ASP A 113 -4.28 -1.94 12.55
N THR A 114 -3.48 -1.03 12.02
CA THR A 114 -2.38 -1.33 11.10
C THR A 114 -1.32 -2.21 11.78
N LYS A 115 -0.95 -1.89 13.02
CA LYS A 115 -0.02 -2.73 13.81
C LYS A 115 -0.59 -4.12 14.03
N HIS A 116 -1.88 -4.23 14.35
CA HIS A 116 -2.55 -5.51 14.48
C HIS A 116 -2.55 -6.31 13.16
N CYS A 117 -2.85 -5.65 12.03
CA CYS A 117 -2.77 -6.29 10.72
C CYS A 117 -1.37 -6.84 10.42
N VAL A 118 -0.32 -6.06 10.70
CA VAL A 118 1.07 -6.49 10.50
C VAL A 118 1.40 -7.73 11.35
N VAL A 119 1.04 -7.72 12.64
CA VAL A 119 1.24 -8.87 13.54
C VAL A 119 0.47 -10.10 13.07
N PHE A 120 -0.76 -9.91 12.56
CA PHE A 120 -1.55 -11.00 12.01
C PHE A 120 -0.90 -11.59 10.74
N PHE A 121 -0.37 -10.75 9.85
CA PHE A 121 0.28 -11.19 8.61
C PHE A 121 1.52 -12.04 8.89
N ASP A 122 2.29 -11.67 9.92
CA ASP A 122 3.46 -12.43 10.37
C ASP A 122 3.08 -13.85 10.84
N LYS A 123 1.97 -13.98 11.58
CA LYS A 123 1.46 -15.27 12.05
C LYS A 123 0.87 -16.15 10.94
N GLU A 124 0.13 -15.57 10.00
CA GLU A 124 -0.58 -16.32 8.96
C GLU A 124 0.34 -16.90 7.88
N ALA A 125 1.58 -16.43 7.76
CA ALA A 125 2.63 -16.89 6.83
C ALA A 125 2.26 -16.92 5.32
N SER A 126 1.02 -16.58 4.95
CA SER A 126 0.53 -16.56 3.56
C SER A 126 0.98 -15.31 2.80
N LEU A 127 1.28 -14.24 3.52
CA LEU A 127 1.83 -12.99 3.01
C LEU A 127 3.04 -12.54 3.84
N PRO A 128 4.15 -13.29 3.81
CA PRO A 128 5.32 -12.98 4.62
C PRO A 128 5.87 -11.59 4.29
N LEU A 129 6.08 -10.81 5.35
CA LEU A 129 6.55 -9.42 5.29
C LEU A 129 7.94 -9.32 5.89
N GLU A 130 8.81 -8.56 5.22
CA GLU A 130 10.10 -8.18 5.75
C GLU A 130 10.13 -6.65 5.90
N ILE A 131 10.61 -6.14 7.04
CA ILE A 131 10.65 -4.70 7.29
C ILE A 131 11.49 -3.99 6.23
N LEU A 132 10.90 -3.00 5.58
CA LEU A 132 11.58 -2.12 4.65
C LEU A 132 11.96 -0.82 5.36
N LYS A 133 13.26 -0.50 5.35
CA LYS A 133 13.75 0.78 5.87
C LYS A 133 13.50 1.87 4.83
N LEU A 134 12.58 2.78 5.13
CA LEU A 134 12.41 4.00 4.35
C LEU A 134 13.61 4.95 4.52
N PRO A 135 13.81 5.90 3.57
CA PRO A 135 14.79 6.97 3.70
C PRO A 135 14.67 7.66 5.05
N GLU A 136 15.79 8.01 5.67
CA GLU A 136 15.80 8.58 7.04
C GLU A 136 14.97 9.84 7.16
N THR A 137 14.94 10.65 6.10
CA THR A 137 14.13 11.88 5.99
C THR A 137 12.62 11.64 5.95
N HIS A 138 12.18 10.40 5.74
CA HIS A 138 10.78 9.98 5.56
C HIS A 138 10.34 8.91 6.57
N ARG A 139 11.12 8.65 7.62
CA ARG A 139 10.70 7.75 8.71
C ARG A 139 9.68 8.45 9.60
N ASP A 140 8.54 7.82 9.79
CA ASP A 140 7.46 8.28 10.67
C ASP A 140 6.85 7.08 11.41
N GLU A 141 6.45 7.25 12.66
CA GLU A 141 5.90 6.17 13.50
C GLU A 141 4.51 5.69 13.05
N HIS A 142 3.78 6.51 12.28
CA HIS A 142 2.47 6.19 11.71
C HIS A 142 2.58 5.41 10.39
N VAL A 143 3.80 5.26 9.87
CA VAL A 143 4.09 4.61 8.59
C VAL A 143 4.92 3.35 8.85
N ALA A 144 4.35 2.19 8.50
CA ALA A 144 5.07 0.92 8.53
C ALA A 144 5.23 0.38 7.10
N ALA A 145 6.48 0.15 6.67
CA ALA A 145 6.81 -0.28 5.32
C ALA A 145 7.46 -1.67 5.31
N PHE A 146 7.13 -2.47 4.29
CA PHE A 146 7.56 -3.86 4.19
C PHE A 146 7.83 -4.28 2.75
N ASN A 147 8.84 -5.11 2.54
CA ASN A 147 8.90 -5.98 1.37
C ASN A 147 7.87 -7.11 1.52
N GLN A 148 7.06 -7.32 0.50
CA GLN A 148 6.09 -8.41 0.44
C GLN A 148 6.73 -9.59 -0.31
N LEU A 149 7.19 -10.60 0.43
CA LEU A 149 8.00 -11.68 -0.14
C LEU A 149 7.17 -12.60 -1.06
N ASN A 150 5.86 -12.73 -0.82
CA ASN A 150 4.95 -13.38 -1.76
C ASN A 150 4.55 -12.40 -2.88
N THR A 151 5.36 -12.30 -3.94
CA THR A 151 5.16 -11.34 -5.03
C THR A 151 3.98 -11.66 -5.95
N ALA A 152 3.36 -12.84 -5.81
CA ALA A 152 2.15 -13.22 -6.55
C ALA A 152 0.87 -12.68 -5.90
N ALA A 153 0.89 -12.43 -4.59
CA ALA A 153 -0.25 -11.92 -3.87
C ALA A 153 -0.50 -10.44 -4.19
N SER A 154 -1.75 -10.12 -4.48
CA SER A 154 -2.23 -8.78 -4.83
C SER A 154 -3.22 -8.29 -3.77
N ARG A 155 -3.83 -7.12 -4.01
CA ARG A 155 -4.97 -6.63 -3.22
C ARG A 155 -6.08 -7.67 -3.02
N LYS A 156 -6.28 -8.60 -3.99
CA LYS A 156 -7.28 -9.67 -3.87
C LYS A 156 -6.95 -10.69 -2.77
N GLN A 157 -5.69 -10.80 -2.37
CA GLN A 157 -5.23 -11.66 -1.27
C GLN A 157 -5.01 -10.84 0.00
N ALA A 158 -4.48 -9.63 -0.11
CA ALA A 158 -4.22 -8.77 1.06
C ALA A 158 -5.51 -8.29 1.74
N ALA A 159 -6.55 -7.88 0.97
CA ALA A 159 -7.79 -7.36 1.55
C ALA A 159 -8.53 -8.39 2.44
N PRO A 160 -8.71 -9.67 2.02
CA PRO A 160 -9.24 -10.70 2.92
C PRO A 160 -8.40 -10.93 4.18
N LEU A 161 -7.08 -10.82 4.11
CA LEU A 161 -6.23 -10.94 5.30
C LEU A 161 -6.41 -9.77 6.26
N ILE A 162 -6.54 -8.54 5.75
CA ILE A 162 -6.87 -7.36 6.56
C ILE A 162 -8.23 -7.56 7.24
N GLN A 163 -9.24 -8.03 6.50
CA GLN A 163 -10.55 -8.31 7.06
C GLN A 163 -10.46 -9.32 8.22
N ARG A 164 -9.72 -10.42 8.02
CA ARG A 164 -9.52 -11.44 9.06
C ARG A 164 -8.80 -10.86 10.29
N ALA A 165 -7.75 -10.07 10.10
CA ALA A 165 -7.03 -9.40 11.18
C ALA A 165 -7.92 -8.48 12.02
N LEU A 166 -8.85 -7.76 11.38
CA LEU A 166 -9.77 -6.86 12.07
C LEU A 166 -10.89 -7.58 12.84
N VAL A 167 -11.23 -8.81 12.43
CA VAL A 167 -12.20 -9.68 13.11
C VAL A 167 -11.56 -10.51 14.21
N GLU A 168 -10.26 -10.78 14.13
CA GLU A 168 -9.54 -11.44 15.22
C GLU A 168 -9.46 -10.53 16.45
N PRO A 169 -9.65 -11.06 17.68
CA PRO A 169 -9.46 -10.26 18.89
C PRO A 169 -8.01 -9.80 18.99
N VAL A 170 -7.80 -8.50 19.22
CA VAL A 170 -6.46 -7.97 19.56
C VAL A 170 -6.01 -8.66 20.85
N VAL A 171 -5.03 -9.56 20.76
CA VAL A 171 -4.36 -10.08 21.95
C VAL A 171 -3.56 -8.92 22.52
N LYS A 172 -4.03 -8.31 23.61
CA LYS A 172 -3.25 -7.34 24.38
C LYS A 172 -2.02 -8.09 24.91
N LEU A 173 -0.85 -7.78 24.36
CA LEU A 173 0.43 -8.15 24.95
C LEU A 173 0.69 -7.29 26.19
#